data_AF-A0A6N3IG32-F1
#
_entry.id   AF-A0A6N3IG32-F1
#
_cell.length_a   1.000
_cell.length_b   1.000
_cell.length_c   1.000
_cell.angle_alpha   90.00
_cell.angle_beta   90.00
_cell.angle_gamma   90.00
#
_symmetry.space_group_name_H-M   'P 1'
#
loop_
_entity.id
_entity.type
_entity.pdbx_description
1 polymer ?
#
loop_
_entity_poly.entity_id
_entity_poly.type
_entity_poly.pdbx_seq_one_letter_code
_entity_poly.pdbx_strand_id
1 'polypeptide(L)'
;MSQPGSLSDHYSFRAIYPGGENIAPDAAPVDLEAFCSARSFAMLSPGGPERETAVVQALPDEQLRDVLPVLLGCGMGHALRLLLERCAGPVAVVEKEAEIQKLSGVIAALPPQDRQRVQLVSPTDVDEALRQLTHWQAQHNDLRLLPLPLPFYLRLDRAYYGRLQKELAASVQFDFWSRATGPRFADAQPRVLLLTSKYFLMGEVEGACRRLGLEYKLVHIKNDTLACTDFVQQLLEAVVSFRPDCCITLNHMGVDVEGVLMDLLARLQLPLASWFVDNPHLIIHLYSRCVSPWTTLFTWDADNIESLRTSGFAHVFYLPLGTDPERFHPDKGADAPAAWQADISFVGNSMVYKVGGRLKHGRFPRALLLPFNEVSQAFMESEQRSVAGFLRDAFPQVFAQYEALPDNEARLAYETAVTWQATRLYRNGCVRRLLPLKPLIVGDDGWKAEFRREPVQPRYLDALSYYTDLPRFYCRSLVNFNCTSKQMKGAVNQRIFDVPAAGSFVLTDWRPQMEQLFEPHEMICYREPEEAPHLARHYLANHTERQTVAQRARKRVLACHTWAHRLQTLLQHMRQVYGTPAAKTPPGHRERA
;
A
#
# COMPACT_ATOMS: atom_id res chain seq x y z
N MET A 1 -0.86 -6.85 -42.21
CA MET A 1 -2.00 -7.07 -43.12
C MET A 1 -3.21 -6.41 -42.49
N SER A 2 -3.64 -5.30 -43.08
CA SER A 2 -4.74 -4.46 -42.61
C SER A 2 -6.07 -5.18 -42.82
N GLN A 3 -6.87 -5.36 -41.77
CA GLN A 3 -8.25 -5.80 -41.94
C GLN A 3 -9.06 -4.70 -42.64
N PRO A 4 -9.99 -5.05 -43.55
CA PRO A 4 -10.85 -4.05 -44.17
C PRO A 4 -11.80 -3.48 -43.10
N GLY A 5 -11.79 -2.16 -42.96
CA GLY A 5 -12.77 -1.45 -42.14
C GLY A 5 -14.17 -1.75 -42.64
N SER A 6 -14.98 -2.35 -41.77
CA SER A 6 -16.42 -2.48 -41.95
C SER A 6 -17.02 -1.07 -42.06
N LEU A 7 -17.30 -0.63 -43.29
CA LEU A 7 -18.22 0.48 -43.53
C LEU A 7 -19.53 0.15 -42.80
N SER A 8 -19.92 0.96 -41.82
CA SER A 8 -21.22 0.80 -41.17
C SER A 8 -22.30 1.01 -42.21
N ASP A 9 -23.09 -0.02 -42.49
CA ASP A 9 -24.28 0.08 -43.34
C ASP A 9 -25.19 1.16 -42.73
N HIS A 10 -25.34 2.30 -43.42
CA HIS A 10 -26.29 3.32 -42.99
C HIS A 10 -27.70 2.85 -43.31
N TYR A 11 -28.45 2.45 -42.29
CA TYR A 11 -29.86 2.09 -42.41
C TYR A 11 -30.75 3.32 -42.34
N SER A 12 -31.76 3.35 -43.21
CA SER A 12 -32.93 4.22 -43.09
C SER A 12 -34.11 3.41 -42.55
N PHE A 13 -35.07 4.10 -41.93
CA PHE A 13 -36.20 3.45 -41.27
C PHE A 13 -37.52 3.96 -41.83
N ARG A 14 -38.49 3.06 -41.98
CA ARG A 14 -39.85 3.37 -42.42
C ARG A 14 -40.87 2.79 -41.43
N ALA A 15 -41.75 3.65 -40.94
CA ALA A 15 -42.92 3.27 -40.15
C ALA A 15 -43.96 2.55 -41.00
N ILE A 16 -44.51 1.46 -40.48
CA ILE A 16 -45.61 0.71 -41.08
C ILE A 16 -46.85 0.99 -40.24
N TYR A 17 -47.92 1.49 -40.87
CA TYR A 17 -49.17 1.86 -40.20
C TYR A 17 -50.29 0.85 -40.52
N PRO A 18 -51.26 0.68 -39.61
CA PRO A 18 -52.42 -0.16 -39.87
C PRO A 18 -53.27 0.47 -40.98
N GLY A 19 -53.48 -0.26 -42.09
CA GLY A 19 -54.32 0.20 -43.22
C GLY A 19 -53.58 0.70 -44.46
N GLY A 20 -52.25 0.67 -44.50
CA GLY A 20 -51.47 1.07 -45.69
C GLY A 20 -51.41 2.58 -45.87
N GLU A 21 -51.75 3.09 -47.06
CA GLU A 21 -51.64 4.51 -47.42
C GLU A 21 -52.72 5.42 -46.81
N ASN A 22 -53.81 4.87 -46.27
CA ASN A 22 -54.87 5.61 -45.58
C ASN A 22 -54.60 5.67 -44.07
N ILE A 23 -53.71 6.59 -43.66
CA ILE A 23 -53.26 6.75 -42.28
C ILE A 23 -54.15 7.78 -41.56
N ALA A 24 -54.78 7.41 -40.44
CA ALA A 24 -55.45 8.37 -39.58
C ALA A 24 -54.42 9.32 -38.94
N PRO A 25 -54.74 10.62 -38.70
CA PRO A 25 -53.76 11.62 -38.25
C PRO A 25 -52.98 11.26 -36.98
N ASP A 26 -53.55 10.42 -36.12
CA ASP A 26 -52.98 9.99 -34.84
C ASP A 26 -52.68 8.48 -34.77
N ALA A 27 -52.64 7.78 -35.92
CA ALA A 27 -52.36 6.35 -35.94
C ALA A 27 -50.91 6.07 -35.51
N ALA A 28 -50.72 5.25 -34.47
CA ALA A 28 -49.40 4.75 -34.11
C ALA A 28 -48.91 3.69 -35.12
N PRO A 29 -47.61 3.64 -35.43
CA PRO A 29 -47.07 2.57 -36.26
C PRO A 29 -47.23 1.21 -35.58
N VAL A 30 -47.46 0.17 -36.38
CA VAL A 30 -47.57 -1.23 -35.95
C VAL A 30 -46.27 -2.01 -36.14
N ASP A 31 -45.36 -1.53 -36.99
CA ASP A 31 -44.04 -2.12 -37.22
C ASP A 31 -43.08 -1.05 -37.79
N LEU A 32 -41.79 -1.37 -37.81
CA LEU A 32 -40.76 -0.57 -38.45
C LEU A 32 -39.94 -1.46 -39.39
N GLU A 33 -39.61 -0.95 -40.57
CA GLU A 33 -38.71 -1.62 -41.49
C GLU A 33 -37.39 -0.85 -41.61
N ALA A 34 -36.28 -1.54 -41.37
CA ALA A 34 -34.96 -1.04 -41.68
C ALA A 34 -34.60 -1.42 -43.12
N PHE A 35 -34.09 -0.46 -43.88
CA PHE A 35 -33.63 -0.69 -45.25
C PHE A 35 -32.29 -0.01 -45.52
N CYS A 36 -31.40 -0.72 -46.21
CA CYS A 36 -30.10 -0.24 -46.68
C CYS A 36 -29.82 -0.90 -48.03
N SER A 37 -29.63 -0.09 -49.09
CA SER A 37 -29.20 -0.38 -50.48
C SER A 37 -29.70 -1.66 -51.17
N ALA A 38 -29.54 -2.85 -50.58
CA ALA A 38 -29.96 -4.17 -51.09
C ALA A 38 -30.64 -5.09 -50.04
N ARG A 39 -30.90 -4.59 -48.82
CA ARG A 39 -31.49 -5.37 -47.72
C ARG A 39 -32.59 -4.55 -47.06
N SER A 40 -33.74 -5.18 -46.84
CA SER A 40 -34.73 -4.69 -45.89
C SER A 40 -35.16 -5.81 -44.95
N PHE A 41 -35.51 -5.44 -43.72
CA PHE A 41 -36.13 -6.36 -42.79
C PHE A 41 -36.99 -5.60 -41.78
N ALA A 42 -38.14 -6.18 -41.50
CA ALA A 42 -39.06 -5.67 -40.49
C ALA A 42 -38.55 -5.98 -39.08
N MET A 43 -38.89 -5.11 -38.14
CA MET A 43 -38.59 -5.25 -36.73
C MET A 43 -39.38 -6.39 -36.10
N LEU A 44 -40.70 -6.37 -36.27
CA LEU A 44 -41.60 -7.35 -35.69
C LEU A 44 -42.01 -8.44 -36.69
N SER A 45 -42.29 -8.11 -37.95
CA SER A 45 -42.82 -9.08 -38.92
C SER A 45 -41.81 -10.17 -39.31
N PRO A 46 -42.25 -11.44 -39.48
CA PRO A 46 -43.63 -11.95 -39.33
C PRO A 46 -44.02 -12.34 -37.89
N GLY A 47 -43.12 -12.21 -36.90
CA GLY A 47 -43.34 -12.70 -35.53
C GLY A 47 -44.16 -11.78 -34.62
N GLY A 48 -44.42 -10.53 -35.03
CA GLY A 48 -45.20 -9.59 -34.24
C GLY A 48 -44.53 -9.19 -32.91
N PRO A 49 -45.31 -8.70 -31.93
CA PRO A 49 -44.82 -8.24 -30.63
C PRO A 49 -43.96 -9.26 -29.86
N GLU A 50 -44.16 -10.56 -30.10
CA GLU A 50 -43.43 -11.64 -29.44
C GLU A 50 -41.91 -11.56 -29.67
N ARG A 51 -41.47 -10.96 -30.78
CA ARG A 51 -40.04 -10.74 -31.05
C ARG A 51 -39.34 -9.87 -30.01
N GLU A 52 -40.08 -8.98 -29.37
CA GLU A 52 -39.59 -8.13 -28.30
C GLU A 52 -39.87 -8.77 -26.95
N THR A 53 -41.13 -9.17 -26.70
CA THR A 53 -41.55 -9.65 -25.38
C THR A 53 -40.86 -10.94 -24.98
N ALA A 54 -40.45 -11.79 -25.91
CA ALA A 54 -39.73 -13.03 -25.62
C ALA A 54 -38.44 -12.80 -24.79
N VAL A 55 -37.74 -11.69 -25.01
CA VAL A 55 -36.51 -11.35 -24.26
C VAL A 55 -36.80 -11.15 -22.78
N VAL A 56 -37.96 -10.56 -22.45
CA VAL A 56 -38.39 -10.32 -21.07
C VAL A 56 -39.08 -11.55 -20.50
N GLN A 57 -39.95 -12.22 -21.26
CA GLN A 57 -40.70 -13.41 -20.85
C GLN A 57 -39.78 -14.60 -20.51
N ALA A 58 -38.63 -14.72 -21.18
CA ALA A 58 -37.66 -15.77 -20.89
C ALA A 58 -37.00 -15.64 -19.49
N LEU A 59 -37.13 -14.49 -18.82
CA LEU A 59 -36.53 -14.23 -17.52
C LEU A 59 -37.46 -14.64 -16.37
N PRO A 60 -37.01 -15.47 -15.42
CA PRO A 60 -37.71 -15.66 -14.15
C PRO A 60 -37.81 -14.36 -13.35
N ASP A 61 -38.89 -14.17 -12.58
CA ASP A 61 -39.09 -12.97 -11.74
C ASP A 61 -37.92 -12.72 -10.77
N GLU A 62 -37.26 -13.78 -10.31
CA GLU A 62 -36.08 -13.68 -9.44
C GLU A 62 -34.90 -12.97 -10.10
N GLN A 63 -34.73 -13.10 -11.42
CA GLN A 63 -33.65 -12.42 -12.15
C GLN A 63 -33.90 -10.92 -12.32
N LEU A 64 -35.14 -10.48 -12.10
CA LEU A 64 -35.56 -9.08 -12.17
C LEU A 64 -35.57 -8.38 -10.80
N ARG A 65 -35.22 -9.08 -9.71
CA ARG A 65 -35.03 -8.47 -8.38
C ARG A 65 -33.62 -7.92 -8.22
N ASP A 66 -33.51 -6.78 -7.55
CA ASP A 66 -32.23 -6.13 -7.19
C ASP A 66 -31.26 -5.94 -8.38
N VAL A 67 -31.83 -5.64 -9.54
CA VAL A 67 -31.10 -5.35 -10.78
C VAL A 67 -31.55 -4.03 -11.39
N LEU A 68 -30.73 -3.53 -12.31
CA LEU A 68 -31.00 -2.42 -13.20
C LEU A 68 -31.13 -2.96 -14.64
N PRO A 69 -32.37 -3.19 -15.12
CA PRO A 69 -32.59 -3.65 -16.49
C PRO A 69 -32.10 -2.62 -17.52
N VAL A 70 -31.36 -3.08 -18.52
CA VAL A 70 -30.85 -2.26 -19.63
C VAL A 70 -31.35 -2.84 -20.94
N LEU A 71 -32.42 -2.27 -21.50
CA LEU A 71 -32.96 -2.69 -22.78
C LEU A 71 -32.09 -2.12 -23.92
N LEU A 72 -31.52 -3.00 -24.75
CA LEU A 72 -30.69 -2.57 -25.88
C LEU A 72 -31.57 -2.45 -27.12
N GLY A 73 -31.93 -1.21 -27.43
CA GLY A 73 -32.96 -0.83 -28.39
C GLY A 73 -34.34 -0.74 -27.76
N CYS A 74 -35.13 0.28 -28.13
CA CYS A 74 -36.48 0.44 -27.58
C CYS A 74 -37.56 -0.31 -28.39
N GLY A 75 -37.31 -0.50 -29.67
CA GLY A 75 -38.21 -1.14 -30.62
C GLY A 75 -39.56 -0.43 -30.74
N MET A 76 -40.63 -1.21 -30.90
CA MET A 76 -42.03 -0.78 -30.84
C MET A 76 -42.56 -0.70 -29.40
N GLY A 77 -41.69 -0.94 -28.42
CA GLY A 77 -41.95 -0.73 -27.00
C GLY A 77 -42.71 -1.85 -26.31
N HIS A 78 -42.89 -3.01 -26.93
CA HIS A 78 -43.59 -4.13 -26.30
C HIS A 78 -42.76 -4.73 -25.16
N ALA A 79 -41.45 -4.90 -25.37
CA ALA A 79 -40.54 -5.33 -24.30
C ALA A 79 -40.46 -4.29 -23.16
N LEU A 80 -40.37 -3.00 -23.49
CA LEU A 80 -40.26 -1.93 -22.50
C LEU A 80 -41.50 -1.86 -21.59
N ARG A 81 -42.71 -1.93 -22.16
CA ARG A 81 -43.96 -1.93 -21.39
C ARG A 81 -44.03 -3.15 -20.45
N LEU A 82 -43.75 -4.34 -20.98
CA LEU A 82 -43.74 -5.57 -20.17
C LEU A 82 -42.69 -5.52 -19.05
N LEU A 83 -41.53 -4.91 -19.30
CA LEU A 83 -40.48 -4.73 -18.30
C LEU A 83 -40.89 -3.74 -17.21
N LEU A 84 -41.56 -2.63 -17.56
CA LEU A 84 -42.08 -1.64 -16.62
C LEU A 84 -43.25 -2.17 -15.77
N GLU A 85 -44.00 -3.15 -16.29
CA GLU A 85 -45.03 -3.89 -15.56
C GLU A 85 -44.43 -4.90 -14.56
N ARG A 86 -43.37 -5.61 -14.94
CA ARG A 86 -42.75 -6.66 -14.11
C ARG A 86 -41.70 -6.15 -13.12
N CYS A 87 -41.09 -5.01 -13.37
CA CYS A 87 -40.12 -4.37 -12.48
C CYS A 87 -40.75 -3.11 -11.90
N ALA A 88 -40.60 -2.84 -10.60
CA ALA A 88 -41.00 -1.57 -10.00
C ALA A 88 -39.89 -0.50 -10.06
N GLY A 89 -38.62 -0.93 -10.21
CA GLY A 89 -37.44 -0.07 -10.23
C GLY A 89 -37.23 0.70 -11.54
N PRO A 90 -36.10 1.43 -11.64
CA PRO A 90 -35.73 2.19 -12.84
C PRO A 90 -35.21 1.26 -13.94
N VAL A 91 -35.38 1.66 -15.20
CA VAL A 91 -35.01 0.91 -16.41
C VAL A 91 -34.21 1.82 -17.34
N ALA A 92 -33.09 1.34 -17.87
CA ALA A 92 -32.37 2.05 -18.92
C ALA A 92 -32.77 1.52 -20.30
N VAL A 93 -32.88 2.43 -21.27
CA VAL A 93 -33.06 2.11 -22.69
C VAL A 93 -31.89 2.70 -23.45
N VAL A 94 -31.10 1.84 -24.09
CA VAL A 94 -29.99 2.28 -24.95
C VAL A 94 -30.47 2.32 -26.39
N GLU A 95 -30.46 3.50 -26.98
CA GLU A 95 -30.99 3.72 -28.33
C GLU A 95 -30.08 4.68 -29.10
N LYS A 96 -29.26 4.09 -29.96
CA LYS A 96 -28.34 4.82 -30.83
C LYS A 96 -29.07 5.46 -32.01
N GLU A 97 -30.12 4.82 -32.52
CA GLU A 97 -30.83 5.25 -33.71
C GLU A 97 -31.98 6.21 -33.34
N ALA A 98 -31.66 7.50 -33.21
CA ALA A 98 -32.64 8.54 -32.87
C ALA A 98 -33.88 8.55 -33.79
N GLU A 99 -33.74 8.18 -35.06
CA GLU A 99 -34.86 8.09 -36.01
C GLU A 99 -35.89 7.00 -35.63
N ILE A 100 -35.46 5.88 -35.03
CA ILE A 100 -36.40 4.84 -34.57
C ILE A 100 -37.30 5.40 -33.46
N GLN A 101 -36.77 6.21 -32.54
CA GLN A 101 -37.58 6.87 -31.50
C GLN A 101 -38.55 7.89 -32.06
N LYS A 102 -38.09 8.69 -33.04
CA LYS A 102 -38.95 9.69 -33.69
C LYS A 102 -40.13 9.02 -34.40
N LEU A 103 -39.89 7.91 -35.09
CA LEU A 103 -40.92 7.18 -35.82
C LEU A 103 -41.84 6.39 -34.88
N SER A 104 -41.29 5.68 -33.90
CA SER A 104 -42.09 4.82 -33.00
C SER A 104 -42.84 5.59 -31.92
N GLY A 105 -42.29 6.72 -31.46
CA GLY A 105 -42.87 7.56 -30.42
C GLY A 105 -42.99 6.90 -29.04
N VAL A 106 -42.37 5.73 -28.82
CA VAL A 106 -42.65 4.85 -27.67
C VAL A 106 -42.45 5.54 -26.34
N ILE A 107 -41.27 6.13 -26.10
CA ILE A 107 -40.94 6.75 -24.81
C ILE A 107 -41.83 7.98 -24.56
N ALA A 108 -42.12 8.75 -25.60
CA ALA A 108 -43.00 9.92 -25.53
C ALA A 108 -44.47 9.55 -25.31
N ALA A 109 -44.88 8.33 -25.67
CA ALA A 109 -46.23 7.81 -25.45
C ALA A 109 -46.43 7.14 -24.08
N LEU A 110 -45.35 6.89 -23.32
CA LEU A 110 -45.46 6.28 -21.98
C LEU A 110 -46.21 7.19 -21.00
N PRO A 111 -47.00 6.63 -20.06
CA PRO A 111 -47.54 7.38 -18.93
C PRO A 111 -46.45 8.17 -18.18
N PRO A 112 -46.73 9.36 -17.64
CA PRO A 112 -45.72 10.18 -16.96
C PRO A 112 -44.97 9.44 -15.84
N GLN A 113 -45.68 8.62 -15.07
CA GLN A 113 -45.11 7.81 -13.98
C GLN A 113 -44.07 6.79 -14.48
N ASP A 114 -44.33 6.18 -15.64
CA ASP A 114 -43.44 5.18 -16.22
C ASP A 114 -42.27 5.85 -16.94
N ARG A 115 -42.53 6.99 -17.59
CA ARG A 115 -41.48 7.79 -18.24
C ARG A 115 -40.40 8.26 -17.26
N GLN A 116 -40.78 8.64 -16.05
CA GLN A 116 -39.82 9.05 -15.00
C GLN A 116 -38.89 7.92 -14.56
N ARG A 117 -39.29 6.66 -14.79
CA ARG A 117 -38.50 5.47 -14.44
C ARG A 117 -37.54 5.06 -15.56
N VAL A 118 -37.64 5.67 -16.74
CA VAL A 118 -36.83 5.32 -17.91
C VAL A 118 -35.67 6.28 -18.09
N GLN A 119 -34.44 5.77 -17.99
CA GLN A 119 -33.22 6.47 -18.38
C GLN A 119 -32.91 6.19 -19.86
N LEU A 120 -33.04 7.20 -20.71
CA LEU A 120 -32.64 7.09 -22.11
C LEU A 120 -31.13 7.34 -22.25
N VAL A 121 -30.44 6.45 -22.94
CA VAL A 121 -29.00 6.51 -23.22
C VAL A 121 -28.82 6.46 -24.74
N SER A 122 -28.42 7.59 -25.35
CA SER A 122 -28.37 7.73 -26.82
C SER A 122 -27.02 8.16 -27.44
N PRO A 123 -25.85 7.87 -26.86
CA PRO A 123 -24.59 8.12 -27.55
C PRO A 123 -24.40 7.15 -28.72
N THR A 124 -23.60 7.57 -29.70
CA THR A 124 -23.21 6.75 -30.85
C THR A 124 -21.96 5.90 -30.60
N ASP A 125 -21.24 6.20 -29.52
CA ASP A 125 -20.04 5.51 -29.08
C ASP A 125 -20.34 4.57 -27.90
N VAL A 126 -19.80 3.35 -27.95
CA VAL A 126 -20.06 2.31 -26.94
C VAL A 126 -19.45 2.68 -25.58
N ASP A 127 -18.27 3.30 -25.57
CA ASP A 127 -17.56 3.63 -24.33
C ASP A 127 -18.25 4.80 -23.60
N GLU A 128 -18.82 5.76 -24.34
CA GLU A 128 -19.72 6.77 -23.78
C GLU A 128 -21.01 6.16 -23.23
N ALA A 129 -21.64 5.21 -23.94
CA ALA A 129 -22.83 4.50 -23.44
C ALA A 129 -22.55 3.80 -22.10
N LEU A 130 -21.42 3.10 -22.01
CA LEU A 130 -20.98 2.42 -20.79
C LEU A 130 -20.69 3.40 -19.66
N ARG A 131 -20.08 4.55 -19.94
CA ARG A 131 -19.87 5.59 -18.92
C ARG A 131 -21.17 6.13 -18.36
N GLN A 132 -22.15 6.42 -19.21
CA GLN A 132 -23.48 6.87 -18.78
C GLN A 132 -24.20 5.79 -17.95
N LEU A 133 -24.15 4.53 -18.39
CA LEU A 133 -24.73 3.41 -17.64
C LEU A 133 -24.03 3.16 -16.30
N THR A 134 -22.70 3.35 -16.23
CA THR A 134 -21.93 3.22 -14.98
C THR A 134 -22.27 4.35 -14.01
N HIS A 135 -22.41 5.58 -14.51
CA HIS A 135 -22.84 6.70 -13.68
C HIS A 135 -24.26 6.49 -13.14
N TRP A 136 -25.16 6.02 -13.99
CA TRP A 136 -26.53 5.66 -13.61
C TRP A 136 -26.56 4.52 -12.58
N GLN A 137 -25.72 3.49 -12.74
CA GLN A 137 -25.55 2.41 -11.75
C GLN A 137 -25.15 2.95 -10.38
N ALA A 138 -24.17 3.86 -10.32
CA ALA A 138 -23.71 4.47 -9.07
C ALA A 138 -24.80 5.29 -8.36
N GLN A 139 -25.70 5.93 -9.12
CA GLN A 139 -26.86 6.66 -8.57
C GLN A 139 -27.93 5.72 -7.97
N HIS A 140 -27.88 4.43 -8.31
CA HIS A 140 -28.86 3.42 -7.90
C HIS A 140 -28.22 2.30 -7.08
N ASN A 141 -27.42 2.66 -6.08
CA ASN A 141 -26.82 1.74 -5.10
C ASN A 141 -25.94 0.64 -5.72
N ASP A 142 -25.32 0.91 -6.87
CA ASP A 142 -24.47 -0.05 -7.59
C ASP A 142 -25.16 -1.38 -7.90
N LEU A 143 -26.49 -1.36 -8.05
CA LEU A 143 -27.27 -2.54 -8.44
C LEU A 143 -26.80 -3.10 -9.79
N ARG A 144 -26.96 -4.41 -9.98
CA ARG A 144 -26.42 -5.13 -11.15
C ARG A 144 -27.10 -4.68 -12.44
N LEU A 145 -26.32 -4.26 -13.45
CA LEU A 145 -26.85 -4.03 -14.80
C LEU A 145 -27.23 -5.36 -15.47
N LEU A 146 -28.45 -5.45 -15.99
CA LEU A 146 -28.97 -6.63 -16.70
C LEU A 146 -29.22 -6.28 -18.18
N PRO A 147 -28.30 -6.60 -19.11
CA PRO A 147 -28.48 -6.28 -20.52
C PRO A 147 -29.53 -7.18 -21.18
N LEU A 148 -30.54 -6.56 -21.80
CA LEU A 148 -31.65 -7.19 -22.50
C LEU A 148 -31.63 -6.79 -23.97
N PRO A 149 -30.90 -7.53 -24.83
CA PRO A 149 -30.78 -7.18 -26.23
C PRO A 149 -32.02 -7.57 -27.03
N LEU A 150 -32.59 -6.62 -27.77
CA LEU A 150 -33.63 -6.94 -28.74
C LEU A 150 -33.00 -7.53 -30.02
N PRO A 151 -33.51 -8.66 -30.55
CA PRO A 151 -32.90 -9.35 -31.71
C PRO A 151 -32.75 -8.47 -32.96
N PHE A 152 -33.68 -7.54 -33.18
CA PHE A 152 -33.61 -6.58 -34.28
C PHE A 152 -32.34 -5.73 -34.23
N TYR A 153 -31.97 -5.24 -33.05
CA TYR A 153 -30.82 -4.34 -32.86
C TYR A 153 -29.49 -5.07 -32.96
N LEU A 154 -29.43 -6.34 -32.51
CA LEU A 154 -28.26 -7.20 -32.75
C LEU A 154 -28.04 -7.49 -34.24
N ARG A 155 -29.11 -7.49 -35.04
CA ARG A 155 -29.03 -7.62 -36.50
C ARG A 155 -28.71 -6.30 -37.20
N LEU A 156 -29.22 -5.19 -36.66
CA LEU A 156 -29.04 -3.85 -37.18
C LEU A 156 -27.58 -3.40 -37.06
N ASP A 157 -27.01 -3.50 -35.86
CA ASP A 157 -25.61 -3.17 -35.61
C ASP A 157 -25.04 -4.07 -34.50
N ARG A 158 -24.54 -5.23 -34.92
CA ARG A 158 -23.89 -6.19 -34.02
C ARG A 158 -22.62 -5.63 -33.38
N ALA A 159 -21.91 -4.72 -34.06
CA ALA A 159 -20.65 -4.18 -33.55
C ALA A 159 -20.91 -3.26 -32.35
N TYR A 160 -21.99 -2.47 -32.39
CA TYR A 160 -22.41 -1.63 -31.28
C TYR A 160 -23.14 -2.43 -30.20
N TYR A 161 -24.32 -2.98 -30.53
CA TYR A 161 -25.21 -3.60 -29.54
C TYR A 161 -24.67 -4.93 -29.00
N GLY A 162 -23.97 -5.70 -29.82
CA GLY A 162 -23.32 -6.95 -29.40
C GLY A 162 -22.12 -6.72 -28.49
N ARG A 163 -21.31 -5.68 -28.75
CA ARG A 163 -20.21 -5.28 -27.86
C ARG A 163 -20.76 -4.82 -26.52
N LEU A 164 -21.77 -3.95 -26.55
CA LEU A 164 -22.41 -3.43 -25.34
C LEU A 164 -23.03 -4.56 -24.49
N GLN A 165 -23.73 -5.51 -25.11
CA GLN A 165 -24.23 -6.70 -24.43
C GLN A 165 -23.10 -7.48 -23.74
N LYS A 166 -22.00 -7.73 -24.46
CA LYS A 166 -20.86 -8.51 -23.93
C LYS A 166 -20.18 -7.80 -22.76
N GLU A 167 -19.97 -6.50 -22.84
CA GLU A 167 -19.28 -5.72 -21.80
C GLU A 167 -20.17 -5.55 -20.56
N LEU A 168 -21.47 -5.29 -20.75
CA LEU A 168 -22.44 -5.28 -19.64
C LEU A 168 -22.58 -6.66 -19.00
N ALA A 169 -22.51 -7.74 -19.77
CA ALA A 169 -22.51 -9.10 -19.22
C ALA A 169 -21.19 -9.46 -18.52
N ALA A 170 -20.06 -8.86 -18.91
CA ALA A 170 -18.77 -9.09 -18.25
C ALA A 170 -18.68 -8.40 -16.87
N SER A 171 -19.41 -7.29 -16.66
CA SER A 171 -19.55 -6.67 -15.34
C SER A 171 -20.40 -7.50 -14.37
N VAL A 172 -21.06 -8.56 -14.86
CA VAL A 172 -21.79 -9.60 -14.09
C VAL A 172 -20.83 -10.61 -13.42
N GLN A 173 -19.54 -10.28 -13.20
CA GLN A 173 -18.65 -11.01 -12.27
C GLN A 173 -19.06 -10.80 -10.79
N PHE A 174 -20.35 -10.96 -10.53
CA PHE A 174 -21.07 -10.75 -9.28
C PHE A 174 -20.73 -11.78 -8.18
N ASP A 175 -19.83 -12.73 -8.44
CA ASP A 175 -19.26 -13.59 -7.39
C ASP A 175 -17.84 -13.15 -6.97
N PHE A 176 -17.27 -12.08 -7.56
CA PHE A 176 -15.95 -11.63 -7.16
C PHE A 176 -15.95 -11.14 -5.71
N TRP A 177 -16.81 -10.18 -5.36
CA TRP A 177 -16.79 -9.56 -4.04
C TRP A 177 -17.20 -10.53 -2.93
N SER A 178 -18.16 -11.42 -3.19
CA SER A 178 -18.54 -12.51 -2.26
C SER A 178 -17.43 -13.56 -2.07
N ARG A 179 -16.59 -13.82 -3.08
CA ARG A 179 -15.42 -14.71 -2.95
C ARG A 179 -14.19 -14.02 -2.37
N ALA A 180 -14.06 -12.72 -2.59
CA ALA A 180 -12.90 -11.92 -2.19
C ALA A 180 -13.02 -11.43 -0.74
N THR A 181 -14.25 -11.21 -0.27
CA THR A 181 -14.55 -10.92 1.14
C THR A 181 -14.87 -12.21 1.88
N GLY A 182 -14.38 -12.34 3.12
CA GLY A 182 -14.52 -13.56 3.91
C GLY A 182 -13.88 -13.42 5.29
N PRO A 183 -14.15 -14.36 6.21
CA PRO A 183 -13.55 -14.35 7.54
C PRO A 183 -12.02 -14.41 7.43
N ARG A 184 -11.35 -13.45 8.09
CA ARG A 184 -9.89 -13.41 8.18
C ARG A 184 -9.42 -14.14 9.43
N PHE A 185 -8.23 -14.72 9.35
CA PHE A 185 -7.59 -15.50 10.39
C PHE A 185 -8.44 -16.65 10.91
N ALA A 186 -9.24 -17.29 10.05
CA ALA A 186 -10.08 -18.43 10.43
C ALA A 186 -9.23 -19.65 10.84
N ASP A 187 -8.08 -19.83 10.18
CA ASP A 187 -7.14 -20.91 10.44
C ASP A 187 -6.01 -20.50 11.40
N ALA A 188 -5.41 -21.52 12.03
CA ALA A 188 -4.28 -21.33 12.94
C ALA A 188 -3.03 -20.79 12.23
N GLN A 189 -2.83 -21.15 10.96
CA GLN A 189 -1.75 -20.65 10.11
C GLN A 189 -2.32 -19.68 9.07
N PRO A 190 -2.08 -18.37 9.20
CA PRO A 190 -2.62 -17.39 8.26
C PRO A 190 -1.83 -17.39 6.93
N ARG A 191 -2.53 -17.11 5.84
CA ARG A 191 -1.96 -16.87 4.50
C ARG A 191 -1.63 -15.39 4.35
N VAL A 192 -0.39 -15.08 3.99
CA VAL A 192 0.12 -13.70 4.02
C VAL A 192 0.41 -13.18 2.62
N LEU A 193 -0.14 -12.03 2.26
CA LEU A 193 0.22 -11.33 1.03
C LEU A 193 1.28 -10.26 1.34
N LEU A 194 2.43 -10.33 0.69
CA LEU A 194 3.52 -9.36 0.87
C LEU A 194 3.47 -8.32 -0.25
N LEU A 195 3.44 -7.04 0.11
CA LEU A 195 3.39 -5.92 -0.83
C LEU A 195 4.71 -5.16 -0.82
N THR A 196 5.33 -4.94 -1.98
CA THR A 196 6.60 -4.21 -2.07
C THR A 196 6.78 -3.46 -3.38
N SER A 197 7.41 -2.29 -3.32
CA SER A 197 7.93 -1.54 -4.48
C SER A 197 9.46 -1.67 -4.64
N LYS A 198 10.02 -2.83 -4.24
CA LYS A 198 11.46 -3.17 -4.18
C LYS A 198 12.18 -2.73 -2.89
N TYR A 199 11.48 -2.70 -1.75
CA TYR A 199 12.16 -2.47 -0.48
C TYR A 199 13.02 -3.68 -0.10
N PHE A 200 14.30 -3.43 0.20
CA PHE A 200 15.31 -4.48 0.29
C PHE A 200 15.00 -5.49 1.40
N LEU A 201 14.45 -5.07 2.55
CA LEU A 201 14.18 -5.93 3.72
C LEU A 201 13.01 -6.92 3.57
N MET A 202 12.28 -6.90 2.45
CA MET A 202 11.17 -7.85 2.24
C MET A 202 11.63 -9.31 2.28
N GLY A 203 12.86 -9.60 1.87
CA GLY A 203 13.45 -10.94 1.95
C GLY A 203 13.54 -11.51 3.37
N GLU A 204 13.60 -10.66 4.39
CA GLU A 204 13.64 -11.09 5.80
C GLU A 204 12.25 -11.53 6.28
N VAL A 205 11.19 -10.88 5.80
CA VAL A 205 9.79 -11.29 6.03
C VAL A 205 9.51 -12.61 5.31
N GLU A 206 9.95 -12.76 4.06
CA GLU A 206 9.86 -14.03 3.34
C GLU A 206 10.59 -15.17 4.07
N GLY A 207 11.80 -14.90 4.57
CA GLY A 207 12.57 -15.86 5.38
C GLY A 207 11.84 -16.23 6.67
N ALA A 208 11.21 -15.27 7.33
CA ALA A 208 10.36 -15.52 8.49
C ALA A 208 9.13 -16.37 8.15
N CYS A 209 8.44 -16.10 7.05
CA CYS A 209 7.32 -16.93 6.58
C CYS A 209 7.75 -18.38 6.37
N ARG A 210 8.87 -18.60 5.66
CA ARG A 210 9.41 -19.96 5.42
C ARG A 210 9.72 -20.69 6.73
N ARG A 211 10.37 -20.01 7.69
CA ARG A 211 10.71 -20.60 9.01
C ARG A 211 9.48 -20.95 9.85
N LEU A 212 8.42 -20.15 9.74
CA LEU A 212 7.16 -20.39 10.45
C LEU A 212 6.24 -21.38 9.71
N GLY A 213 6.62 -21.84 8.51
CA GLY A 213 5.77 -22.69 7.67
C GLY A 213 4.52 -21.97 7.15
N LEU A 214 4.55 -20.65 7.03
CA LEU A 214 3.43 -19.85 6.54
C LEU A 214 3.41 -19.83 5.02
N GLU A 215 2.22 -20.04 4.45
CA GLU A 215 1.99 -19.75 3.04
C GLU A 215 2.03 -18.23 2.82
N TYR A 216 2.79 -17.81 1.81
CA TYR A 216 2.84 -16.40 1.42
C TYR A 216 2.93 -16.22 -0.10
N LYS A 217 2.47 -15.07 -0.59
CA LYS A 217 2.68 -14.61 -1.97
C LYS A 217 3.26 -13.20 -1.96
N LEU A 218 4.13 -12.90 -2.91
CA LEU A 218 4.73 -11.59 -3.10
C LEU A 218 4.07 -10.88 -4.29
N VAL A 219 3.61 -9.65 -4.09
CA VAL A 219 3.08 -8.79 -5.14
C VAL A 219 3.97 -7.55 -5.25
N HIS A 220 4.47 -7.32 -6.47
CA HIS A 220 5.37 -6.23 -6.76
C HIS A 220 4.63 -5.05 -7.37
N ILE A 221 4.84 -3.87 -6.79
CA ILE A 221 4.27 -2.61 -7.26
C ILE A 221 5.32 -1.89 -8.07
N LYS A 222 5.04 -1.67 -9.35
CA LYS A 222 5.87 -0.86 -10.24
C LYS A 222 5.24 0.53 -10.38
N ASN A 223 6.06 1.55 -10.59
CA ASN A 223 5.65 2.96 -10.51
C ASN A 223 5.16 3.57 -11.84
N ASP A 224 4.92 2.78 -12.90
CA ASP A 224 4.42 3.30 -14.19
C ASP A 224 2.91 3.02 -14.37
N THR A 225 2.23 3.86 -15.16
CA THR A 225 0.76 3.88 -15.27
C THR A 225 0.17 2.58 -15.84
N LEU A 226 0.87 1.94 -16.79
CA LEU A 226 0.50 0.62 -17.31
C LEU A 226 0.61 -0.45 -16.21
N ALA A 227 1.62 -0.35 -15.36
CA ALA A 227 1.78 -1.27 -14.25
C ALA A 227 0.78 -1.08 -13.11
N CYS A 228 0.10 0.07 -12.98
CA CYS A 228 -0.97 0.25 -12.00
C CYS A 228 -2.17 -0.67 -12.30
N THR A 229 -2.58 -0.79 -13.57
CA THR A 229 -3.66 -1.70 -13.98
C THR A 229 -3.24 -3.15 -13.78
N ASP A 230 -2.01 -3.50 -14.18
CA ASP A 230 -1.45 -4.84 -13.97
C ASP A 230 -1.37 -5.20 -12.47
N PHE A 231 -0.99 -4.24 -11.62
CA PHE A 231 -0.90 -4.43 -10.17
C PHE A 231 -2.28 -4.71 -9.56
N VAL A 232 -3.28 -3.90 -9.90
CA VAL A 232 -4.65 -4.12 -9.39
C VAL A 232 -5.15 -5.49 -9.82
N GLN A 233 -4.92 -5.88 -11.08
CA GLN A 233 -5.29 -7.22 -11.56
C GLN A 233 -4.57 -8.33 -10.77
N GLN A 234 -3.26 -8.23 -10.56
CA GLN A 234 -2.49 -9.21 -9.78
C GLN A 234 -2.96 -9.30 -8.33
N LEU A 235 -3.28 -8.16 -7.70
CA LEU A 235 -3.82 -8.11 -6.35
C LEU A 235 -5.18 -8.82 -6.28
N LEU A 236 -6.12 -8.48 -7.17
CA LEU A 236 -7.45 -9.11 -7.19
C LEU A 236 -7.37 -10.61 -7.46
N GLU A 237 -6.52 -11.03 -8.40
CA GLU A 237 -6.26 -12.46 -8.69
C GLU A 237 -5.65 -13.17 -7.47
N ALA A 238 -4.68 -12.55 -6.79
CA ALA A 238 -4.12 -13.08 -5.56
C ALA A 238 -5.20 -13.20 -4.48
N VAL A 239 -6.05 -12.20 -4.29
CA VAL A 239 -7.09 -12.26 -3.25
C VAL A 239 -8.08 -13.40 -3.48
N VAL A 240 -8.51 -13.64 -4.73
CA VAL A 240 -9.45 -14.72 -5.03
C VAL A 240 -8.79 -16.10 -5.00
N SER A 241 -7.59 -16.24 -5.59
CA SER A 241 -6.92 -17.54 -5.72
C SER A 241 -6.20 -17.97 -4.43
N PHE A 242 -5.58 -17.02 -3.73
CA PHE A 242 -4.75 -17.26 -2.55
C PHE A 242 -5.49 -16.98 -1.26
N ARG A 243 -6.61 -16.24 -1.26
CA ARG A 243 -7.42 -15.96 -0.07
C ARG A 243 -6.56 -15.55 1.15
N PRO A 244 -5.78 -14.46 1.05
CA PRO A 244 -4.93 -14.03 2.15
C PRO A 244 -5.76 -13.57 3.36
N ASP A 245 -5.21 -13.76 4.55
CA ASP A 245 -5.77 -13.24 5.81
C ASP A 245 -5.36 -11.79 6.06
N CYS A 246 -4.19 -11.39 5.58
CA CYS A 246 -3.72 -10.01 5.62
C CYS A 246 -2.68 -9.71 4.53
N CYS A 247 -2.47 -8.42 4.31
CA CYS A 247 -1.35 -7.85 3.59
C CYS A 247 -0.27 -7.38 4.59
N ILE A 248 1.00 -7.52 4.24
CA ILE A 248 2.13 -6.91 4.97
C ILE A 248 2.95 -6.04 4.02
N THR A 249 3.24 -4.83 4.46
CA THR A 249 4.21 -3.92 3.82
C THR A 249 5.23 -3.43 4.85
N LEU A 250 6.44 -3.11 4.39
CA LEU A 250 7.47 -2.45 5.19
C LEU A 250 7.52 -0.96 4.88
N ASN A 251 7.57 -0.13 5.93
CA ASN A 251 7.64 1.34 5.80
C ASN A 251 6.53 1.93 4.91
N HIS A 252 5.34 1.31 4.87
CA HIS A 252 4.26 1.71 3.98
C HIS A 252 4.63 1.76 2.48
N MET A 253 5.75 1.15 2.09
CA MET A 253 6.25 1.15 0.73
C MET A 253 5.41 0.22 -0.14
N GLY A 254 4.97 0.71 -1.30
CA GLY A 254 3.98 -0.02 -2.09
C GLY A 254 2.54 0.20 -1.60
N VAL A 255 2.29 1.27 -0.86
CA VAL A 255 0.97 1.89 -0.81
C VAL A 255 1.03 3.15 -1.68
N ASP A 256 -0.05 3.49 -2.38
CA ASP A 256 -0.13 4.71 -3.17
C ASP A 256 -0.48 5.92 -2.30
N VAL A 257 0.03 7.09 -2.70
CA VAL A 257 -0.13 8.35 -1.95
C VAL A 257 -1.57 8.85 -1.98
N GLU A 258 -2.26 8.54 -3.07
CA GLU A 258 -3.62 8.93 -3.38
C GLU A 258 -4.65 8.12 -2.58
N GLY A 259 -4.32 6.92 -2.08
CA GLY A 259 -5.17 6.06 -1.26
C GLY A 259 -6.07 5.08 -2.02
N VAL A 260 -5.87 4.89 -3.32
CA VAL A 260 -6.59 3.94 -4.18
C VAL A 260 -6.43 2.50 -3.69
N LEU A 261 -5.22 2.07 -3.34
CA LEU A 261 -4.99 0.74 -2.76
C LEU A 261 -5.67 0.61 -1.40
N MET A 262 -5.66 1.67 -0.60
CA MET A 262 -6.29 1.68 0.72
C MET A 262 -7.80 1.52 0.61
N ASP A 263 -8.43 2.25 -0.31
CA ASP A 263 -9.85 2.14 -0.63
C ASP A 263 -10.18 0.73 -1.15
N LEU A 264 -9.33 0.16 -2.00
CA LEU A 264 -9.51 -1.20 -2.51
C LEU A 264 -9.40 -2.26 -1.40
N LEU A 265 -8.38 -2.20 -0.54
CA LEU A 265 -8.22 -3.12 0.58
C LEU A 265 -9.39 -3.01 1.57
N ALA A 266 -9.92 -1.81 1.79
CA ALA A 266 -11.10 -1.60 2.61
C ALA A 266 -12.35 -2.26 2.00
N ARG A 267 -12.57 -2.12 0.69
CA ARG A 267 -13.67 -2.81 -0.03
C ARG A 267 -13.53 -4.33 0.02
N LEU A 268 -12.30 -4.84 -0.04
CA LEU A 268 -11.99 -6.27 0.08
C LEU A 268 -12.06 -6.78 1.53
N GLN A 269 -12.23 -5.89 2.52
CA GLN A 269 -12.11 -6.22 3.94
C GLN A 269 -10.82 -7.01 4.22
N LEU A 270 -9.73 -6.57 3.59
CA LEU A 270 -8.42 -7.22 3.66
C LEU A 270 -7.48 -6.36 4.50
N PRO A 271 -7.15 -6.80 5.73
CA PRO A 271 -6.31 -6.04 6.64
C PRO A 271 -4.90 -5.80 6.10
N LEU A 272 -4.38 -4.58 6.28
CA LEU A 272 -3.01 -4.20 6.01
C LEU A 272 -2.22 -4.04 7.32
N ALA A 273 -1.15 -4.80 7.47
CA ALA A 273 -0.10 -4.55 8.45
C ALA A 273 1.02 -3.71 7.81
N SER A 274 1.17 -2.46 8.24
CA SER A 274 2.29 -1.62 7.84
C SER A 274 3.36 -1.63 8.92
N TRP A 275 4.44 -2.37 8.70
CA TRP A 275 5.54 -2.49 9.66
C TRP A 275 6.66 -1.51 9.32
N PHE A 276 6.77 -0.48 10.15
CA PHE A 276 7.84 0.51 10.09
C PHE A 276 9.11 -0.02 10.73
N VAL A 277 10.19 0.06 9.97
CA VAL A 277 11.59 -0.11 10.38
C VAL A 277 12.37 1.21 10.21
N ASP A 278 11.67 2.28 9.80
CA ASP A 278 12.13 3.67 9.70
C ASP A 278 10.98 4.66 9.97
N ASN A 279 11.27 5.93 10.30
CA ASN A 279 10.36 6.79 11.08
C ASN A 279 9.04 7.03 10.37
N PRO A 280 7.90 6.58 10.95
CA PRO A 280 6.62 6.69 10.30
C PRO A 280 6.26 8.15 10.02
N HIS A 281 6.67 9.11 10.84
CA HIS A 281 6.42 10.54 10.58
C HIS A 281 7.18 11.06 9.36
N LEU A 282 8.31 10.46 8.99
CA LEU A 282 9.04 10.82 7.76
C LEU A 282 8.42 10.21 6.50
N ILE A 283 7.40 9.36 6.65
CA ILE A 283 6.85 8.55 5.57
C ILE A 283 5.35 8.81 5.44
N ILE A 284 4.58 8.54 6.49
CA ILE A 284 3.12 8.52 6.49
C ILE A 284 2.50 9.89 6.21
N HIS A 285 3.20 10.98 6.56
CA HIS A 285 2.75 12.36 6.29
C HIS A 285 2.78 12.73 4.81
N LEU A 286 3.42 11.91 3.97
CA LEU A 286 3.36 12.05 2.52
C LEU A 286 2.07 11.47 1.93
N TYR A 287 1.26 10.75 2.71
CA TYR A 287 0.08 10.03 2.24
C TYR A 287 -1.21 10.75 2.65
N SER A 288 -2.06 11.06 1.67
CA SER A 288 -3.26 11.89 1.89
C SER A 288 -4.45 11.12 2.48
N ARG A 289 -4.56 9.81 2.17
CA ARG A 289 -5.70 8.94 2.55
C ARG A 289 -5.23 7.57 3.05
N CYS A 290 -4.37 7.57 4.08
CA CYS A 290 -3.78 6.35 4.65
C CYS A 290 -4.46 5.82 5.92
N VAL A 291 -5.35 6.61 6.55
CA VAL A 291 -6.09 6.18 7.75
C VAL A 291 -7.27 5.30 7.33
N SER A 292 -7.29 4.07 7.81
CA SER A 292 -8.36 3.10 7.52
C SER A 292 -8.55 2.14 8.70
N PRO A 293 -9.79 1.72 9.01
CA PRO A 293 -10.04 0.69 10.04
C PRO A 293 -9.36 -0.64 9.68
N TRP A 294 -9.11 -0.89 8.39
CA TRP A 294 -8.42 -2.07 7.89
C TRP A 294 -6.90 -1.95 7.92
N THR A 295 -6.35 -0.94 8.59
CA THR A 295 -4.91 -0.72 8.67
C THR A 295 -4.42 -0.75 10.11
N THR A 296 -3.38 -1.54 10.35
CA THR A 296 -2.64 -1.58 11.60
C THR A 296 -1.20 -1.19 11.36
N LEU A 297 -0.70 -0.24 12.17
CA LEU A 297 0.69 0.19 12.12
C LEU A 297 1.51 -0.53 13.19
N PHE A 298 2.69 -1.00 12.81
CA PHE A 298 3.68 -1.54 13.71
C PHE A 298 4.92 -0.64 13.67
N THR A 299 5.27 0.01 14.77
CA THR A 299 6.41 0.93 14.85
C THR A 299 7.53 0.30 15.70
N TRP A 300 8.76 0.33 15.20
CA TRP A 300 9.93 -0.16 15.95
C TRP A 300 10.38 0.80 17.06
N ASP A 301 9.85 2.02 17.08
CA ASP A 301 10.05 2.99 18.15
C ASP A 301 8.70 3.28 18.83
N ALA A 302 8.62 2.96 20.13
CA ALA A 302 7.42 3.12 20.94
C ALA A 302 7.02 4.60 21.10
N ASP A 303 7.97 5.52 20.96
CA ASP A 303 7.74 6.97 21.11
C ASP A 303 6.77 7.50 20.03
N ASN A 304 6.61 6.79 18.91
CA ASN A 304 5.71 7.19 17.82
C ASN A 304 4.24 6.80 18.10
N ILE A 305 3.95 5.90 19.04
CA ILE A 305 2.62 5.27 19.17
C ILE A 305 1.53 6.31 19.43
N GLU A 306 1.75 7.19 20.41
CA GLU A 306 0.76 8.19 20.82
C GLU A 306 0.45 9.14 19.66
N SER A 307 1.49 9.71 19.04
CA SER A 307 1.30 10.65 17.93
C SER A 307 0.64 10.02 16.70
N LEU A 308 0.91 8.75 16.39
CA LEU A 308 0.23 8.02 15.32
C LEU A 308 -1.25 7.78 15.65
N ARG A 309 -1.59 7.47 16.91
CA ARG A 309 -3.00 7.36 17.34
C ARG A 309 -3.72 8.68 17.25
N THR A 310 -3.08 9.77 17.69
CA THR A 310 -3.59 11.14 17.54
C THR A 310 -3.79 11.54 16.07
N SER A 311 -3.01 10.95 15.15
CA SER A 311 -3.18 11.13 13.70
C SER A 311 -4.35 10.33 13.10
N GLY A 312 -5.10 9.57 13.91
CA GLY A 312 -6.31 8.86 13.51
C GLY A 312 -6.18 7.35 13.35
N PHE A 313 -4.98 6.77 13.51
CA PHE A 313 -4.80 5.32 13.42
C PHE A 313 -5.33 4.61 14.67
N ALA A 314 -6.41 3.84 14.51
CA ALA A 314 -7.03 3.10 15.60
C ALA A 314 -6.12 2.01 16.18
N HIS A 315 -5.29 1.39 15.34
CA HIS A 315 -4.45 0.25 15.70
C HIS A 315 -2.98 0.57 15.44
N VAL A 316 -2.25 0.85 16.52
CA VAL A 316 -0.81 1.10 16.50
C VAL A 316 -0.15 0.31 17.61
N PHE A 317 0.83 -0.52 17.24
CA PHE A 317 1.55 -1.41 18.15
C PHE A 317 3.06 -1.21 18.07
N TYR A 318 3.74 -1.40 19.21
CA TYR A 318 5.19 -1.50 19.25
C TYR A 318 5.64 -2.83 18.64
N LEU A 319 6.57 -2.79 17.68
CA LEU A 319 7.21 -3.98 17.14
C LEU A 319 8.67 -3.69 16.79
N PRO A 320 9.63 -4.03 17.67
CA PRO A 320 11.03 -3.73 17.46
C PRO A 320 11.60 -4.47 16.25
N LEU A 321 12.77 -4.01 15.80
CA LEU A 321 13.53 -4.68 14.75
C LEU A 321 13.89 -6.13 15.15
N GLY A 322 14.35 -6.90 14.17
CA GLY A 322 14.82 -8.26 14.36
C GLY A 322 15.93 -8.60 13.39
N THR A 323 16.59 -9.73 13.62
CA THR A 323 17.67 -10.24 12.76
C THR A 323 17.28 -11.54 12.07
N ASP A 324 17.90 -11.83 10.94
CA ASP A 324 17.82 -13.13 10.29
C ASP A 324 19.02 -13.99 10.71
N PRO A 325 18.81 -15.08 11.46
CA PRO A 325 19.89 -15.90 12.00
C PRO A 325 20.60 -16.75 10.93
N GLU A 326 20.02 -16.96 9.74
CA GLU A 326 20.70 -17.63 8.63
C GLU A 326 21.63 -16.67 7.88
N ARG A 327 21.26 -15.38 7.90
CA ARG A 327 22.08 -14.31 7.33
C ARG A 327 23.20 -13.96 8.27
N PHE A 328 22.90 -13.54 9.49
CA PHE A 328 23.88 -13.19 10.51
C PHE A 328 24.19 -14.39 11.39
N HIS A 329 25.28 -15.08 11.03
CA HIS A 329 25.76 -16.27 11.72
C HIS A 329 27.30 -16.23 11.85
N PRO A 330 27.91 -16.75 12.93
CA PRO A 330 29.36 -16.76 13.11
C PRO A 330 30.14 -17.33 11.91
N ASP A 331 29.59 -18.34 11.24
CA ASP A 331 30.26 -19.03 10.13
C ASP A 331 30.40 -18.19 8.85
N LYS A 332 29.72 -17.04 8.76
CA LYS A 332 29.82 -16.16 7.58
C LYS A 332 31.18 -15.48 7.46
N GLY A 333 31.99 -15.47 8.52
CA GLY A 333 33.28 -14.78 8.54
C GLY A 333 34.41 -15.41 7.74
N ALA A 334 34.27 -16.67 7.31
CA ALA A 334 35.39 -17.47 6.79
C ALA A 334 36.09 -16.83 5.58
N ASP A 335 35.31 -16.34 4.62
CA ASP A 335 35.83 -15.75 3.37
C ASP A 335 36.05 -14.24 3.46
N ALA A 336 35.86 -13.61 4.62
CA ALA A 336 35.95 -12.15 4.73
C ALA A 336 37.36 -11.64 4.40
N PRO A 337 37.50 -10.53 3.63
CA PRO A 337 38.80 -9.94 3.32
C PRO A 337 39.63 -9.64 4.58
N ALA A 338 40.93 -9.95 4.55
CA ALA A 338 41.84 -9.70 5.68
C ALA A 338 41.86 -8.22 6.10
N ALA A 339 41.69 -7.30 5.14
CA ALA A 339 41.63 -5.86 5.39
C ALA A 339 40.47 -5.43 6.31
N TRP A 340 39.45 -6.27 6.50
CA TRP A 340 38.31 -6.00 7.38
C TRP A 340 38.59 -6.27 8.85
N GLN A 341 39.71 -6.92 9.19
CA GLN A 341 40.08 -7.17 10.58
C GLN A 341 40.28 -5.85 11.34
N ALA A 342 39.62 -5.71 12.49
CA ALA A 342 39.74 -4.54 13.35
C ALA A 342 39.68 -4.89 14.84
N ASP A 343 40.41 -4.16 15.67
CA ASP A 343 40.18 -4.19 17.12
C ASP A 343 38.83 -3.54 17.44
N ILE A 344 38.59 -2.37 16.84
CA ILE A 344 37.34 -1.65 16.94
C ILE A 344 36.90 -1.17 15.56
N SER A 345 35.62 -1.39 15.24
CA SER A 345 35.02 -0.88 14.00
C SER A 345 33.76 -0.09 14.27
N PHE A 346 33.47 0.86 13.38
CA PHE A 346 32.20 1.58 13.35
C PHE A 346 31.63 1.52 11.93
N VAL A 347 30.37 1.10 11.79
CA VAL A 347 29.67 1.04 10.49
C VAL A 347 28.57 2.08 10.48
N GLY A 348 28.63 3.08 9.59
CA GLY A 348 27.55 4.06 9.47
C GLY A 348 27.85 5.19 8.50
N ASN A 349 26.79 5.83 8.01
CA ASN A 349 26.91 7.03 7.17
C ASN A 349 27.32 8.24 8.02
N SER A 350 28.23 9.07 7.50
CA SER A 350 28.72 10.31 8.10
C SER A 350 27.64 11.40 8.20
N MET A 351 26.56 11.26 7.42
CA MET A 351 25.49 12.23 7.22
C MET A 351 25.92 13.56 6.58
N VAL A 352 27.22 13.76 6.27
CA VAL A 352 27.75 15.00 5.69
C VAL A 352 27.03 15.34 4.39
N TYR A 353 27.02 14.41 3.44
CA TYR A 353 26.41 14.62 2.13
C TYR A 353 24.88 14.62 2.19
N LYS A 354 24.28 13.85 3.11
CA LYS A 354 22.83 13.82 3.29
C LYS A 354 22.30 15.14 3.84
N VAL A 355 22.95 15.72 4.86
CA VAL A 355 22.60 17.04 5.40
C VAL A 355 22.81 18.12 4.34
N GLY A 356 24.00 18.16 3.73
CA GLY A 356 24.30 19.16 2.68
C GLY A 356 23.34 19.06 1.49
N GLY A 357 23.01 17.85 1.06
CA GLY A 357 22.01 17.58 0.04
C GLY A 357 20.63 18.07 0.45
N ARG A 358 20.17 17.78 1.67
CA ARG A 358 18.84 18.20 2.15
C ARG A 358 18.72 19.72 2.22
N LEU A 359 19.73 20.40 2.74
CA LEU A 359 19.77 21.87 2.80
C LEU A 359 19.77 22.50 1.40
N LYS A 360 20.54 21.94 0.45
CA LYS A 360 20.60 22.43 -0.93
C LYS A 360 19.26 22.29 -1.66
N HIS A 361 18.58 21.15 -1.53
CA HIS A 361 17.32 20.89 -2.23
C HIS A 361 16.12 21.53 -1.55
N GLY A 362 16.13 21.65 -0.22
CA GLY A 362 15.02 22.21 0.55
C GLY A 362 14.79 23.71 0.36
N ARG A 363 15.79 24.45 -0.16
CA ARG A 363 15.71 25.91 -0.46
C ARG A 363 15.11 26.73 0.70
N PHE A 364 15.50 26.42 1.94
CA PHE A 364 14.92 27.05 3.12
C PHE A 364 15.22 28.56 3.19
N PRO A 365 14.31 29.38 3.72
CA PRO A 365 14.54 30.81 3.91
C PRO A 365 15.72 31.06 4.87
N ARG A 366 16.38 32.21 4.71
CA ARG A 366 17.53 32.61 5.52
C ARG A 366 17.26 32.55 7.03
N ALA A 367 16.04 32.87 7.45
CA ALA A 367 15.62 32.82 8.85
C ALA A 367 15.64 31.41 9.46
N LEU A 368 15.53 30.35 8.64
CA LEU A 368 15.72 28.96 9.07
C LEU A 368 17.18 28.49 8.93
N LEU A 369 17.90 28.99 7.92
CA LEU A 369 19.29 28.57 7.67
C LEU A 369 20.29 29.15 8.68
N LEU A 370 20.12 30.40 9.12
CA LEU A 370 21.04 31.04 10.07
C LEU A 370 21.11 30.31 11.42
N PRO A 371 19.99 30.01 12.10
CA PRO A 371 20.02 29.30 13.39
C PRO A 371 20.18 27.78 13.25
N PHE A 372 20.22 27.23 12.02
CA PHE A 372 20.16 25.78 11.76
C PHE A 372 21.14 24.95 12.60
N ASN A 373 22.40 25.40 12.73
CA ASN A 373 23.41 24.67 13.48
C ASN A 373 23.13 24.67 14.99
N GLU A 374 22.73 25.81 15.54
CA GLU A 374 22.36 25.97 16.95
C GLU A 374 21.12 25.12 17.28
N VAL A 375 20.09 25.22 16.44
CA VAL A 375 18.86 24.40 16.55
C VAL A 375 19.21 22.91 16.52
N SER A 376 20.06 22.48 15.58
CA SER A 376 20.41 21.06 15.45
C SER A 376 21.24 20.54 16.62
N GLN A 377 22.11 21.38 17.18
CA GLN A 377 22.87 21.04 18.39
C GLN A 377 21.97 20.95 19.61
N ALA A 378 21.09 21.94 19.82
CA ALA A 378 20.15 21.91 20.93
C ALA A 378 19.15 20.73 20.79
N PHE A 379 18.70 20.41 19.57
CA PHE A 379 17.87 19.23 19.32
C PHE A 379 18.61 17.92 19.59
N MET A 380 19.93 17.85 19.33
CA MET A 380 20.75 16.69 19.64
C MET A 380 20.78 16.40 21.15
N GLU A 381 20.84 17.43 21.97
CA GLU A 381 20.92 17.36 23.44
C GLU A 381 19.55 17.22 24.11
N SER A 382 18.48 17.65 23.42
CA SER A 382 17.11 17.57 23.92
C SER A 382 16.57 16.13 23.99
N GLU A 383 15.68 15.87 24.95
CA GLU A 383 14.85 14.65 24.99
C GLU A 383 13.59 14.74 24.12
N GLN A 384 13.28 15.89 23.50
CA GLN A 384 12.11 15.98 22.63
C GLN A 384 12.25 15.13 21.37
N ARG A 385 11.18 14.44 20.96
CA ARG A 385 11.20 13.51 19.82
C ARG A 385 10.80 14.16 18.49
N SER A 386 9.91 15.15 18.53
CA SER A 386 9.48 15.93 17.37
C SER A 386 10.35 17.16 17.19
N VAL A 387 10.86 17.42 15.98
CA VAL A 387 11.55 18.68 15.67
C VAL A 387 10.56 19.84 15.71
N ALA A 388 9.35 19.68 15.18
CA ALA A 388 8.31 20.71 15.22
C ALA A 388 7.94 21.10 16.66
N GLY A 389 7.73 20.12 17.55
CA GLY A 389 7.49 20.36 18.98
C GLY A 389 8.68 21.07 19.65
N PHE A 390 9.90 20.61 19.34
CA PHE A 390 11.11 21.20 19.89
C PHE A 390 11.30 22.65 19.47
N LEU A 391 11.07 22.96 18.19
CA LEU A 391 11.12 24.32 17.69
C LEU A 391 10.08 25.20 18.39
N ARG A 392 8.85 24.71 18.57
CA ARG A 392 7.78 25.47 19.24
C ARG A 392 8.19 25.88 20.65
N ASP A 393 8.77 24.95 21.39
CA ASP A 393 9.07 25.14 22.81
C ASP A 393 10.39 25.90 23.04
N ALA A 394 11.45 25.55 22.29
CA ALA A 394 12.80 26.08 22.51
C ALA A 394 13.21 27.20 21.55
N PHE A 395 12.60 27.27 20.36
CA PHE A 395 12.94 28.25 19.31
C PHE A 395 11.68 28.86 18.65
N PRO A 396 10.78 29.51 19.40
CA PRO A 396 9.46 29.94 18.90
C PRO A 396 9.54 30.87 17.68
N GLN A 397 10.59 31.69 17.58
CA GLN A 397 10.82 32.54 16.41
C GLN A 397 11.17 31.73 15.15
N VAL A 398 11.93 30.64 15.31
CA VAL A 398 12.26 29.71 14.22
C VAL A 398 11.04 28.87 13.87
N PHE A 399 10.26 28.45 14.86
CA PHE A 399 9.00 27.73 14.66
C PHE A 399 8.02 28.51 13.78
N ALA A 400 7.86 29.82 14.01
CA ALA A 400 7.01 30.67 13.17
C ALA A 400 7.44 30.67 11.69
N GLN A 401 8.75 30.64 11.42
CA GLN A 401 9.29 30.56 10.05
C GLN A 401 9.13 29.15 9.45
N TYR A 402 9.22 28.12 10.29
CA TYR A 402 8.97 26.74 9.90
C TYR A 402 7.50 26.50 9.55
N GLU A 403 6.55 27.08 10.32
CA GLU A 403 5.12 27.01 10.02
C GLU A 403 4.75 27.75 8.74
N ALA A 404 5.49 28.80 8.39
CA ALA A 404 5.30 29.57 7.16
C ALA A 404 5.84 28.88 5.89
N LEU A 405 6.42 27.68 6.00
CA LEU A 405 6.82 26.88 4.84
C LEU A 405 5.57 26.46 4.02
N PRO A 406 5.70 26.33 2.69
CA PRO A 406 4.55 26.28 1.78
C PRO A 406 3.65 25.05 1.93
N ASP A 407 4.23 23.91 2.34
CA ASP A 407 3.54 22.63 2.42
C ASP A 407 4.20 21.69 3.45
N ASN A 408 3.57 20.53 3.66
CA ASN A 408 4.07 19.49 4.56
C ASN A 408 5.42 18.91 4.11
N GLU A 409 5.68 18.83 2.81
CA GLU A 409 6.92 18.26 2.28
C GLU A 409 8.11 19.16 2.64
N ALA A 410 7.97 20.48 2.47
CA ALA A 410 8.97 21.45 2.87
C ALA A 410 9.25 21.42 4.38
N ARG A 411 8.19 21.34 5.20
CA ARG A 411 8.32 21.19 6.66
C ARG A 411 9.08 19.92 7.03
N LEU A 412 8.68 18.78 6.46
CA LEU A 412 9.32 17.50 6.71
C LEU A 412 10.77 17.45 6.24
N ALA A 413 11.08 18.12 5.13
CA ALA A 413 12.45 18.27 4.63
C ALA A 413 13.33 19.03 5.63
N TYR A 414 12.79 20.08 6.27
CA TYR A 414 13.50 20.84 7.30
C TYR A 414 13.72 20.00 8.57
N GLU A 415 12.68 19.31 9.06
CA GLU A 415 12.78 18.41 10.21
C GLU A 415 13.81 17.30 9.98
N THR A 416 13.81 16.74 8.76
CA THR A 416 14.80 15.74 8.34
C THR A 416 16.22 16.31 8.36
N ALA A 417 16.41 17.56 7.90
CA ALA A 417 17.71 18.21 7.92
C ALA A 417 18.23 18.40 9.36
N VAL A 418 17.39 18.91 10.26
CA VAL A 418 17.72 19.09 11.69
C VAL A 418 18.05 17.75 12.33
N THR A 419 17.23 16.72 12.11
CA THR A 419 17.42 15.39 12.67
C THR A 419 18.72 14.74 12.19
N TRP A 420 19.02 14.84 10.89
CA TRP A 420 20.26 14.30 10.30
C TRP A 420 21.49 15.07 10.77
N GLN A 421 21.40 16.39 10.94
CA GLN A 421 22.49 17.18 11.47
C GLN A 421 22.74 16.88 12.96
N ALA A 422 21.69 16.76 13.78
CA ALA A 422 21.81 16.30 15.17
C ALA A 422 22.46 14.91 15.25
N THR A 423 22.05 13.99 14.37
CA THR A 423 22.63 12.66 14.25
C THR A 423 24.12 12.72 13.86
N ARG A 424 24.47 13.58 12.90
CA ARG A 424 25.86 13.82 12.48
C ARG A 424 26.71 14.27 13.66
N LEU A 425 26.27 15.33 14.36
CA LEU A 425 27.01 15.90 15.49
C LEU A 425 27.25 14.85 16.59
N TYR A 426 26.21 14.13 16.99
CA TYR A 426 26.30 13.10 18.03
C TYR A 426 27.26 11.97 17.63
N ARG A 427 27.06 11.42 16.43
CA ARG A 427 27.87 10.31 15.91
C ARG A 427 29.33 10.70 15.77
N ASN A 428 29.61 11.87 15.20
CA ASN A 428 30.97 12.37 15.03
C ASN A 428 31.62 12.58 16.39
N GLY A 429 30.89 13.11 17.38
CA GLY A 429 31.35 13.23 18.76
C GLY A 429 31.75 11.89 19.37
N CYS A 430 30.91 10.86 19.22
CA CYS A 430 31.18 9.51 19.72
C CYS A 430 32.41 8.88 19.04
N VAL A 431 32.44 8.86 17.70
CA VAL A 431 33.52 8.23 16.93
C VAL A 431 34.85 8.98 17.12
N ARG A 432 34.84 10.32 17.19
CA ARG A 432 36.04 11.15 17.44
C ARG A 432 36.75 10.76 18.73
N ARG A 433 36.00 10.45 19.80
CA ARG A 433 36.55 10.02 21.09
C ARG A 433 37.26 8.66 21.02
N LEU A 434 36.95 7.84 20.01
CA LEU A 434 37.59 6.55 19.77
C LEU A 434 38.80 6.60 18.86
N LEU A 435 39.11 7.74 18.23
CA LEU A 435 40.27 7.87 17.33
C LEU A 435 41.62 7.43 17.93
N PRO A 436 41.92 7.63 19.24
CA PRO A 436 43.13 7.08 19.85
C PRO A 436 43.26 5.55 19.74
N LEU A 437 42.15 4.83 19.56
CA LEU A 437 42.09 3.39 19.34
C LEU A 437 42.16 2.98 17.86
N LYS A 438 42.37 3.94 16.95
CA LYS A 438 42.48 3.75 15.49
C LYS A 438 41.37 2.88 14.89
N PRO A 439 40.08 3.24 15.07
CA PRO A 439 38.95 2.43 14.60
C PRO A 439 38.95 2.25 13.09
N LEU A 440 38.41 1.12 12.63
CA LEU A 440 38.01 0.92 11.25
C LEU A 440 36.62 1.51 11.03
N ILE A 441 36.55 2.65 10.34
CA ILE A 441 35.31 3.34 10.00
C ILE A 441 34.85 2.88 8.62
N VAL A 442 33.66 2.29 8.57
CA VAL A 442 32.99 1.80 7.37
C VAL A 442 31.84 2.74 7.02
N GLY A 443 31.91 3.40 5.86
CA GLY A 443 30.88 4.35 5.46
C GLY A 443 31.21 5.14 4.20
N ASP A 444 30.55 6.27 4.03
CA ASP A 444 30.78 7.19 2.91
C ASP A 444 32.01 8.09 3.14
N ASP A 445 32.49 8.71 2.04
CA ASP A 445 33.68 9.59 2.04
C ASP A 445 33.58 10.81 2.96
N GLY A 446 32.38 11.15 3.44
CA GLY A 446 32.19 12.25 4.39
C GLY A 446 32.99 12.05 5.69
N TRP A 447 33.31 10.81 6.07
CA TRP A 447 34.20 10.53 7.20
C TRP A 447 35.62 11.07 7.01
N LYS A 448 36.17 10.95 5.80
CA LYS A 448 37.51 11.47 5.46
C LYS A 448 37.53 13.00 5.51
N ALA A 449 36.42 13.64 5.17
CA ALA A 449 36.28 15.09 5.30
C ALA A 449 36.15 15.52 6.77
N GLU A 450 35.33 14.81 7.56
CA GLU A 450 35.08 15.11 8.96
C GLU A 450 36.34 15.03 9.83
N PHE A 451 37.16 13.99 9.65
CA PHE A 451 38.34 13.74 10.48
C PHE A 451 39.66 14.15 9.83
N ARG A 452 39.64 14.89 8.72
CA ARG A 452 40.85 15.31 7.97
C ARG A 452 41.91 15.99 8.83
N ARG A 453 41.48 16.75 9.84
CA ARG A 453 42.35 17.56 10.71
C ARG A 453 42.65 16.90 12.05
N GLU A 454 42.17 15.68 12.28
CA GLU A 454 42.42 14.95 13.52
C GLU A 454 43.87 14.44 13.55
N PRO A 455 44.57 14.57 14.68
CA PRO A 455 45.98 14.16 14.80
C PRO A 455 46.16 12.64 14.67
N VAL A 456 45.15 11.87 15.08
CA VAL A 456 45.12 10.41 14.93
C VAL A 456 44.07 10.06 13.88
N GLN A 457 44.54 9.54 12.74
CA GLN A 457 43.65 9.11 11.67
C GLN A 457 43.10 7.70 11.94
N PRO A 458 41.80 7.46 11.71
CA PRO A 458 41.24 6.13 11.70
C PRO A 458 41.59 5.40 10.40
N ARG A 459 41.25 4.10 10.34
CA ARG A 459 41.23 3.36 9.06
C ARG A 459 39.87 3.58 8.41
N TYR A 460 39.84 3.65 7.09
CA TYR A 460 38.60 3.82 6.32
C TYR A 460 38.34 2.59 5.47
N LEU A 461 37.06 2.23 5.35
CA LEU A 461 36.54 1.25 4.40
C LEU A 461 35.27 1.83 3.78
N ASP A 462 35.07 1.57 2.50
CA ASP A 462 33.86 2.02 1.80
C ASP A 462 32.60 1.37 2.38
N ALA A 463 31.44 1.97 2.09
CA ALA A 463 30.17 1.45 2.55
C ALA A 463 29.94 0.00 2.11
N LEU A 464 29.56 -0.85 3.08
CA LEU A 464 29.33 -2.26 2.87
C LEU A 464 27.85 -2.56 2.60
N SER A 465 27.60 -3.54 1.74
CA SER A 465 26.26 -4.07 1.48
C SER A 465 25.70 -4.78 2.72
N TYR A 466 24.47 -4.43 3.09
CA TYR A 466 23.76 -5.09 4.20
C TYR A 466 23.67 -6.60 4.00
N TYR A 467 23.45 -7.05 2.77
CA TYR A 467 23.15 -8.46 2.51
C TYR A 467 24.37 -9.35 2.30
N THR A 468 25.39 -8.83 1.63
CA THR A 468 26.53 -9.65 1.19
C THR A 468 27.76 -9.44 2.06
N ASP A 469 27.90 -8.28 2.69
CA ASP A 469 29.15 -7.87 3.31
C ASP A 469 29.05 -7.80 4.83
N LEU A 470 28.04 -7.12 5.38
CA LEU A 470 27.88 -6.98 6.83
C LEU A 470 27.87 -8.31 7.60
N PRO A 471 27.22 -9.39 7.12
CA PRO A 471 27.25 -10.68 7.81
C PRO A 471 28.65 -11.27 7.95
N ARG A 472 29.51 -11.02 6.96
CA ARG A 472 30.91 -11.45 6.94
C ARG A 472 31.81 -10.48 7.70
N PHE A 473 31.42 -9.22 7.81
CA PHE A 473 32.20 -8.14 8.42
C PHE A 473 32.15 -8.13 9.95
N TYR A 474 30.95 -8.26 10.56
CA TYR A 474 30.81 -8.01 12.01
C TYR A 474 31.67 -8.93 12.89
N CYS A 475 31.91 -10.17 12.45
CA CYS A 475 32.79 -11.14 13.11
C CYS A 475 34.30 -10.88 12.94
N ARG A 476 34.69 -9.86 12.16
CA ARG A 476 36.07 -9.43 11.96
C ARG A 476 36.52 -8.35 12.93
N SER A 477 35.61 -7.90 13.79
CA SER A 477 35.88 -6.86 14.80
C SER A 477 35.82 -7.43 16.20
N LEU A 478 36.80 -7.11 17.05
CA LEU A 478 36.72 -7.47 18.48
C LEU A 478 35.61 -6.67 19.17
N VAL A 479 35.53 -5.37 18.90
CA VAL A 479 34.47 -4.48 19.37
C VAL A 479 33.78 -3.81 18.19
N ASN A 480 32.50 -4.12 17.98
CA ASN A 480 31.67 -3.36 17.06
C ASN A 480 31.07 -2.17 17.82
N PHE A 481 31.55 -0.96 17.53
CA PHE A 481 31.02 0.24 18.13
C PHE A 481 29.72 0.67 17.43
N ASN A 482 28.70 0.97 18.22
CA ASN A 482 27.42 1.48 17.78
C ASN A 482 27.08 2.79 18.50
N CYS A 483 26.44 3.70 17.77
CA CYS A 483 25.77 4.85 18.35
C CYS A 483 24.48 5.12 17.58
N THR A 484 23.39 5.33 18.29
CA THR A 484 22.04 5.38 17.72
C THR A 484 21.75 6.73 17.07
N SER A 485 20.95 6.70 15.99
CA SER A 485 20.52 7.91 15.29
C SER A 485 19.67 8.79 16.21
N LYS A 486 19.81 10.12 16.14
CA LYS A 486 18.96 11.04 16.91
C LYS A 486 17.52 11.11 16.37
N GLN A 487 17.23 10.39 15.28
CA GLN A 487 15.89 10.09 14.79
C GLN A 487 15.09 9.14 15.70
N MET A 488 15.78 8.32 16.51
CA MET A 488 15.17 7.35 17.42
C MET A 488 15.81 7.50 18.79
N LYS A 489 15.36 8.49 19.58
CA LYS A 489 16.00 8.81 20.86
C LYS A 489 15.66 7.79 21.95
N GLY A 490 14.46 7.19 21.89
CA GLY A 490 14.00 6.13 22.78
C GLY A 490 14.39 4.72 22.35
N ALA A 491 14.39 4.45 21.04
CA ALA A 491 14.61 3.12 20.48
C ALA A 491 16.07 2.81 20.12
N VAL A 492 16.27 1.59 19.62
CA VAL A 492 17.57 1.00 19.26
C VAL A 492 17.63 0.70 17.77
N ASN A 493 18.83 0.68 17.20
CA ASN A 493 19.03 0.40 15.78
C ASN A 493 19.37 -1.07 15.49
N GLN A 494 19.33 -1.45 14.21
CA GLN A 494 19.54 -2.82 13.73
C GLN A 494 20.79 -3.53 14.27
N ARG A 495 21.90 -2.81 14.52
CA ARG A 495 23.20 -3.42 14.91
C ARG A 495 23.14 -4.17 16.23
N ILE A 496 22.24 -3.78 17.13
CA ILE A 496 22.12 -4.45 18.42
C ILE A 496 21.55 -5.87 18.30
N PHE A 497 20.96 -6.22 17.14
CA PHE A 497 20.46 -7.55 16.83
C PHE A 497 21.44 -8.32 15.93
N ASP A 498 21.90 -7.70 14.84
CA ASP A 498 22.74 -8.36 13.84
C ASP A 498 24.13 -8.72 14.36
N VAL A 499 24.76 -7.82 15.13
CA VAL A 499 26.13 -8.05 15.63
C VAL A 499 26.17 -9.24 16.61
N PRO A 500 25.28 -9.32 17.61
CA PRO A 500 25.21 -10.52 18.45
C PRO A 500 24.83 -11.79 17.68
N ALA A 501 23.93 -11.72 16.69
CA ALA A 501 23.58 -12.89 15.88
C ALA A 501 24.78 -13.46 15.13
N ALA A 502 25.63 -12.58 14.58
CA ALA A 502 26.93 -12.91 14.00
C ALA A 502 27.99 -13.37 15.02
N GLY A 503 27.64 -13.52 16.30
CA GLY A 503 28.52 -14.01 17.36
C GLY A 503 29.51 -12.99 17.89
N SER A 504 29.26 -11.69 17.68
CA SER A 504 30.22 -10.64 17.94
C SER A 504 29.78 -9.71 19.05
N PHE A 505 30.74 -9.06 19.70
CA PHE A 505 30.48 -8.08 20.76
C PHE A 505 30.14 -6.72 20.15
N VAL A 506 29.13 -6.07 20.73
CA VAL A 506 28.72 -4.70 20.40
C VAL A 506 28.79 -3.82 21.66
N LEU A 507 29.38 -2.64 21.51
CA LEU A 507 29.33 -1.55 22.50
C LEU A 507 28.42 -0.47 21.95
N THR A 508 27.34 -0.15 22.66
CA THR A 508 26.29 0.76 22.16
C THR A 508 26.00 1.89 23.14
N ASP A 509 25.36 2.96 22.68
CA ASP A 509 24.71 3.93 23.57
C ASP A 509 23.48 3.32 24.24
N TRP A 510 23.24 3.69 25.50
CA TRP A 510 22.01 3.35 26.22
C TRP A 510 20.83 4.12 25.64
N ARG A 511 19.70 3.43 25.49
CA ARG A 511 18.42 3.97 25.03
C ARG A 511 17.33 3.43 25.95
N PRO A 512 16.31 4.24 26.32
CA PRO A 512 15.26 3.80 27.24
C PRO A 512 14.62 2.45 26.87
N GLN A 513 14.35 2.21 25.59
CA GLN A 513 13.70 0.97 25.14
C GLN A 513 14.66 -0.25 25.11
N MET A 514 15.96 -0.07 25.40
CA MET A 514 16.91 -1.18 25.56
C MET A 514 16.48 -2.15 26.67
N GLU A 515 15.91 -1.63 27.76
CA GLU A 515 15.53 -2.40 28.95
C GLU A 515 14.34 -3.35 28.69
N GLN A 516 13.59 -3.12 27.61
CA GLN A 516 12.53 -4.02 27.16
C GLN A 516 13.05 -5.19 26.30
N LEU A 517 14.32 -5.12 25.90
CA LEU A 517 14.93 -6.03 24.92
C LEU A 517 16.03 -6.88 25.55
N PHE A 518 16.87 -6.29 26.38
CA PHE A 518 18.05 -6.94 26.94
C PHE A 518 18.17 -6.68 28.44
N GLU A 519 18.62 -7.70 29.16
CA GLU A 519 19.08 -7.53 30.54
C GLU A 519 20.42 -6.78 30.56
N PRO A 520 20.76 -6.02 31.62
CA PRO A 520 21.99 -5.23 31.68
C PRO A 520 23.30 -6.04 31.47
N HIS A 521 23.29 -7.33 31.79
CA HIS A 521 24.44 -8.23 31.65
C HIS A 521 24.51 -8.93 30.26
N GLU A 522 23.52 -8.68 29.40
CA GLU A 522 23.45 -9.15 28.01
C GLU A 522 23.92 -8.07 27.03
N MET A 523 23.87 -6.78 27.39
CA MET A 523 24.21 -5.68 26.48
C MET A 523 25.00 -4.57 27.19
N ILE A 524 26.19 -4.27 26.68
CA ILE A 524 27.03 -3.21 27.26
C ILE A 524 26.71 -1.88 26.62
N CYS A 525 26.26 -0.96 27.46
CA CYS A 525 25.86 0.37 27.06
C CYS A 525 26.71 1.43 27.75
N TYR A 526 27.12 2.46 27.00
CA TYR A 526 27.56 3.72 27.58
C TYR A 526 26.37 4.69 27.69
N ARG A 527 26.31 5.50 28.75
CA ARG A 527 25.28 6.53 28.92
C ARG A 527 25.75 7.84 28.30
N GLU A 528 26.97 8.22 28.62
CA GLU A 528 27.62 9.41 28.08
C GLU A 528 28.70 9.04 27.06
N PRO A 529 28.85 9.80 25.95
CA PRO A 529 29.89 9.56 24.95
C PRO A 529 31.32 9.48 25.53
N GLU A 530 31.57 10.15 26.65
CA GLU A 530 32.82 10.18 27.39
C GLU A 530 33.22 8.80 27.96
N GLU A 531 32.26 7.93 28.25
CA GLU A 531 32.50 6.58 28.80
C GLU A 531 32.98 5.61 27.72
N ALA A 532 32.60 5.84 26.45
CA ALA A 532 32.82 4.92 25.35
C ALA A 532 34.31 4.51 25.17
N PRO A 533 35.30 5.41 25.23
CA PRO A 533 36.71 5.03 25.12
C PRO A 533 37.21 4.17 26.28
N HIS A 534 36.70 4.37 27.50
CA HIS A 534 37.08 3.56 28.65
C HIS A 534 36.52 2.13 28.50
N LEU A 535 35.23 2.02 28.19
CA LEU A 535 34.57 0.72 27.95
C LEU A 535 35.20 -0.02 26.77
N ALA A 536 35.52 0.68 25.67
CA ALA A 536 36.20 0.09 24.53
C ALA A 536 37.56 -0.49 24.93
N ARG A 537 38.39 0.26 25.67
CA ARG A 537 39.70 -0.25 26.16
C ARG A 537 39.53 -1.44 27.09
N HIS A 538 38.58 -1.38 28.01
CA HIS A 538 38.27 -2.47 28.94
C HIS A 538 37.92 -3.75 28.18
N TYR A 539 36.95 -3.69 27.28
CA TYR A 539 36.52 -4.88 26.54
C TYR A 539 37.55 -5.35 25.52
N LEU A 540 38.40 -4.48 24.97
CA LEU A 540 39.55 -4.90 24.15
C LEU A 540 40.55 -5.75 24.96
N ALA A 541 40.86 -5.33 26.19
CA ALA A 541 41.79 -6.03 27.08
C ALA A 541 41.20 -7.32 27.69
N ASN A 542 39.88 -7.37 27.92
CA ASN A 542 39.22 -8.47 28.65
C ASN A 542 38.50 -9.45 27.70
N HIS A 543 39.25 -10.30 27.01
CA HIS A 543 38.73 -11.26 26.02
C HIS A 543 37.60 -12.15 26.56
N THR A 544 37.79 -12.79 27.71
CA THR A 544 36.81 -13.75 28.26
C THR A 544 35.49 -13.08 28.62
N GLU A 545 35.56 -11.91 29.25
CA GLU A 545 34.37 -11.13 29.60
C GLU A 545 33.62 -10.68 28.34
N ARG A 546 34.36 -10.14 27.35
CA ARG A 546 33.80 -9.73 26.05
C ARG A 546 33.06 -10.86 25.36
N GLN A 547 33.66 -12.05 25.30
CA GLN A 547 33.03 -13.24 24.70
C GLN A 547 31.80 -13.69 25.48
N THR A 548 31.84 -13.63 26.82
CA THR A 548 30.72 -13.98 27.68
C THR A 548 29.50 -13.08 27.41
N VAL A 549 29.71 -11.77 27.31
CA VAL A 549 28.64 -10.83 26.94
C VAL A 549 28.11 -11.12 25.54
N ALA A 550 28.98 -11.28 24.54
CA ALA A 550 28.57 -11.54 23.16
C ALA A 550 27.70 -12.81 23.05
N GLN A 551 28.04 -13.87 23.79
CA GLN A 551 27.28 -15.11 23.83
C GLN A 551 25.91 -14.94 24.49
N ARG A 552 25.83 -14.18 25.59
CA ARG A 552 24.56 -13.85 26.26
C ARG A 552 23.64 -13.03 25.35
N ALA A 553 24.19 -11.98 24.73
CA ALA A 553 23.49 -11.16 23.74
C ALA A 553 22.96 -12.02 22.59
N ARG A 554 23.80 -12.90 22.02
CA ARG A 554 23.39 -13.81 20.94
C ARG A 554 22.27 -14.75 21.39
N LYS A 555 22.38 -15.34 22.57
CA LYS A 555 21.35 -16.23 23.13
C LYS A 555 20.02 -15.50 23.23
N ARG A 556 20.01 -14.27 23.76
CA ARG A 556 18.81 -13.41 23.83
C ARG A 556 18.24 -13.14 22.44
N VAL A 557 19.08 -12.71 21.50
CA VAL A 557 18.66 -12.38 20.13
C VAL A 557 18.01 -13.57 19.43
N LEU A 558 18.64 -14.74 19.48
CA LEU A 558 18.12 -15.94 18.83
C LEU A 558 16.81 -16.44 19.49
N ALA A 559 16.66 -16.25 20.80
CA ALA A 559 15.47 -16.66 21.53
C ALA A 559 14.29 -15.68 21.41
N CYS A 560 14.53 -14.40 21.12
CA CYS A 560 13.50 -13.38 21.28
C CYS A 560 13.41 -12.33 20.16
N HIS A 561 14.43 -12.19 19.30
CA HIS A 561 14.59 -11.02 18.44
C HIS A 561 14.92 -11.37 16.98
N THR A 562 14.34 -12.45 16.48
CA THR A 562 14.41 -12.80 15.05
C THR A 562 13.21 -12.26 14.29
N TRP A 563 13.34 -12.10 12.98
CA TRP A 563 12.19 -11.75 12.12
C TRP A 563 11.02 -12.73 12.26
N ALA A 564 11.28 -14.01 12.54
CA ALA A 564 10.23 -15.01 12.81
C ALA A 564 9.42 -14.67 14.07
N HIS A 565 10.09 -14.32 15.17
CA HIS A 565 9.40 -13.87 16.39
C HIS A 565 8.58 -12.61 16.13
N ARG A 566 9.13 -11.63 15.39
CA ARG A 566 8.40 -10.38 15.06
C ARG A 566 7.18 -10.65 14.21
N LEU A 567 7.30 -11.49 13.18
CA LEU A 567 6.19 -11.85 12.32
C LEU A 567 5.10 -12.60 13.09
N GLN A 568 5.46 -13.49 14.01
CA GLN A 568 4.51 -14.16 14.87
C GLN A 568 3.73 -13.16 15.76
N THR A 569 4.43 -12.23 16.41
CA THR A 569 3.79 -11.16 17.22
C THR A 569 2.88 -10.27 16.37
N LEU A 570 3.35 -9.86 15.19
CA LEU A 570 2.56 -9.07 14.23
C LEU A 570 1.27 -9.79 13.87
N LEU A 571 1.35 -11.06 13.44
CA LEU A 571 0.19 -11.85 13.05
C LEU A 571 -0.77 -12.10 14.21
N GLN A 572 -0.26 -12.24 15.43
CA GLN A 572 -1.09 -12.35 16.63
C GLN A 572 -1.92 -11.08 16.86
N HIS A 573 -1.31 -9.88 16.75
CA HIS A 573 -2.05 -8.62 16.84
C HIS A 573 -3.07 -8.48 15.71
N MET A 574 -2.69 -8.83 14.48
CA MET A 574 -3.62 -8.80 13.34
C MET A 574 -4.83 -9.73 13.56
N ARG A 575 -4.61 -10.93 14.09
CA ARG A 575 -5.69 -11.86 14.46
C ARG A 575 -6.58 -11.30 15.56
N GLN A 576 -6.02 -10.65 16.58
CA GLN A 576 -6.81 -10.04 17.65
C GLN A 576 -7.73 -8.93 17.13
N VAL A 577 -7.25 -8.12 16.19
CA VAL A 577 -8.01 -7.00 15.61
C VAL A 577 -9.04 -7.52 14.61
N TYR A 578 -8.61 -8.31 13.63
CA TYR A 578 -9.38 -8.65 12.42
C TYR A 578 -9.90 -10.08 12.34
N GLY A 579 -9.49 -10.96 13.27
CA GLY A 579 -9.90 -12.36 13.28
C GLY A 579 -11.39 -12.55 13.58
N THR A 580 -11.92 -13.74 13.28
CA THR A 580 -13.26 -14.14 13.73
C THR A 580 -13.33 -14.19 15.27
N PRO A 581 -14.52 -14.11 15.89
CA PRO A 581 -14.65 -14.22 17.35
C PRO A 581 -13.96 -15.46 17.92
N ALA A 582 -14.06 -16.61 17.24
CA ALA A 582 -13.38 -17.84 17.63
C ALA A 582 -11.85 -17.75 17.51
N ALA A 583 -11.33 -17.03 16.50
CA ALA A 583 -9.91 -16.81 16.31
C ALA A 583 -9.31 -15.80 17.30
N LYS A 584 -10.12 -14.89 17.86
CA LYS A 584 -9.68 -13.92 18.88
C LYS A 584 -9.42 -14.56 20.25
N THR A 585 -9.96 -15.74 20.52
CA THR A 585 -9.76 -16.46 21.79
C THR A 585 -8.51 -17.34 21.71
N PRO A 586 -7.49 -17.13 22.56
CA PRO A 586 -6.30 -17.99 22.56
C PRO A 586 -6.66 -19.42 22.97
N PRO A 587 -6.01 -20.45 22.39
CA PRO A 587 -6.20 -21.84 22.81
C PRO A 587 -5.61 -22.03 24.21
N GLY A 588 -6.42 -21.83 25.26
CA GLY A 588 -5.91 -21.91 26.63
C GLY A 588 -6.88 -21.64 27.79
N HIS A 589 -8.12 -21.23 27.56
CA HIS A 589 -9.14 -21.08 28.61
C HIS A 589 -10.40 -21.89 28.29
N ARG A 590 -10.25 -23.22 28.13
CA ARG A 590 -11.35 -24.12 28.50
C ARG A 590 -11.16 -24.43 29.97
N GLU A 591 -11.95 -23.77 30.80
CA GLU A 591 -12.11 -24.08 32.22
C GLU A 591 -12.30 -25.59 32.37
N ARG A 592 -11.47 -26.20 33.23
CA ARG A 592 -11.78 -27.51 33.78
C ARG A 592 -12.95 -27.30 34.73
N ALA A 593 -14.11 -27.82 34.34
CA ALA A 593 -15.18 -28.15 35.28
C ALA A 593 -14.72 -29.27 36.21
#